data_AF-A0A4W5KWU9-F1
#
_entry.id   AF-A0A4W5KWU9-F1
#
_cell.length_a   1.000
_cell.length_b   1.000
_cell.length_c   1.000
_cell.angle_alpha   90.00
_cell.angle_beta   90.00
_cell.angle_gamma   90.00
#
_symmetry.space_group_name_H-M   'P 1'
#
loop_
_entity.id
_entity.type
_entity.pdbx_description
1 polymer ?
#
loop_
_entity_poly.entity_id
_entity_poly.type
_entity_poly.pdbx_seq_one_letter_code
_entity_poly.pdbx_strand_id
1 'polypeptide(L)'
;MEKSLNLHSDLAEYVTTSSSFRQFKIKHFHLDLTVDFEKRTLRGTETLKLKCIQNSQSELLLDIRPSFNEFRLVVKPPGSSQNTLSFPLGSMENPCLTFITTCILAGDHSLADVIVHEMDNTGEDHPLNPIELIHSIMTAQVKATNVICIFSAHSGVDPDDTYNDMPYKKGFCSVSYLAHLAGDQNCFDAFLKAYIDKFCSVMAEDALEFFLEYFPDLKKKGVHKVEFDSWLNVPGWPLYLPDLSAGQSLMKPAEQLSELWAVEGLDMASIMKTNIQAWKTYQAVYFLEKIIEKSPLPRGNIEKLKEQYPHIVKSNNAELRLRWAQIIAKNQHQPGYQHVRSFLSCQGKQMYTLPVYRALWNGSEETRALATELFTATSHQLHVNVRKYVKKIIA
;
A
#
# COMPACT_ATOMS: atom_id res chain seq x y z
N MET A 1 3.91 -38.52 -23.67
CA MET A 1 3.97 -37.07 -23.95
C MET A 1 2.81 -36.44 -23.22
N GLU A 2 3.05 -36.00 -21.99
CA GLU A 2 2.06 -35.21 -21.25
C GLU A 2 1.92 -33.85 -21.92
N LYS A 3 0.70 -33.48 -22.31
CA LYS A 3 0.37 -32.10 -22.65
C LYS A 3 0.54 -31.29 -21.37
N SER A 4 1.55 -30.41 -21.31
CA SER A 4 1.60 -29.43 -20.23
C SER A 4 0.33 -28.60 -20.29
N LEU A 5 -0.43 -28.61 -19.20
CA LEU A 5 -1.54 -27.69 -19.00
C LEU A 5 -0.93 -26.29 -18.94
N ASN A 6 -1.05 -25.55 -20.05
CA ASN A 6 -0.74 -24.12 -20.05
C ASN A 6 -1.79 -23.45 -19.17
N LEU A 7 -1.35 -22.89 -18.04
CA LEU A 7 -2.22 -22.12 -17.17
C LEU A 7 -2.46 -20.76 -17.83
N HIS A 8 -3.64 -20.17 -17.63
CA HIS A 8 -3.91 -18.81 -18.13
C HIS A 8 -2.90 -17.77 -17.61
N SER A 9 -2.28 -18.04 -16.44
CA SER A 9 -1.17 -17.25 -15.87
C SER A 9 0.11 -17.26 -16.72
N ASP A 10 0.27 -18.22 -17.62
CA ASP A 10 1.43 -18.32 -18.52
C ASP A 10 1.34 -17.30 -19.68
N LEU A 11 0.13 -16.81 -19.96
CA LEU A 11 -0.15 -15.77 -20.97
C LEU A 11 -0.30 -14.37 -20.37
N ALA A 12 -0.27 -14.24 -19.04
CA ALA A 12 -0.43 -12.97 -18.35
C ALA A 12 0.90 -12.18 -18.33
N GLU A 13 0.95 -11.01 -18.96
CA GLU A 13 1.98 -10.01 -18.66
C GLU A 13 1.79 -9.54 -17.22
N TYR A 14 2.78 -9.80 -16.35
CA TYR A 14 2.73 -9.37 -14.95
C TYR A 14 2.97 -7.87 -14.91
N VAL A 15 1.91 -7.10 -14.70
CA VAL A 15 1.89 -5.63 -14.86
C VAL A 15 2.67 -4.87 -13.77
N THR A 16 3.16 -5.58 -12.75
CA THR A 16 3.74 -5.04 -11.51
C THR A 16 5.26 -5.13 -11.42
N THR A 17 5.92 -5.82 -12.36
CA THR A 17 7.38 -6.02 -12.42
C THR A 17 7.86 -5.78 -13.84
N SER A 18 8.92 -4.99 -14.00
CA SER A 18 9.64 -4.87 -15.29
C SER A 18 10.78 -5.88 -15.40
N SER A 19 11.02 -6.67 -14.35
CA SER A 19 12.05 -7.72 -14.37
C SER A 19 11.73 -8.84 -15.37
N SER A 20 12.78 -9.42 -15.95
CA SER A 20 12.65 -10.54 -16.90
C SER A 20 12.55 -11.91 -16.21
N PHE A 21 11.85 -11.98 -15.07
CA PHE A 21 11.79 -13.17 -14.21
C PHE A 21 11.21 -14.42 -14.89
N ARG A 22 10.39 -14.26 -15.93
CA ARG A 22 9.86 -15.40 -16.72
C ARG A 22 10.91 -16.01 -17.64
N GLN A 23 11.90 -15.23 -18.04
CA GLN A 23 12.97 -15.62 -18.95
C GLN A 23 14.17 -16.20 -18.21
N PHE A 24 14.32 -15.93 -16.91
CA PHE A 24 15.45 -16.35 -16.10
C PHE A 24 15.00 -17.09 -14.84
N LYS A 25 15.51 -18.32 -14.65
CA LYS A 25 15.33 -19.08 -13.40
C LYS A 25 16.49 -18.81 -12.45
N ILE A 26 16.19 -18.38 -11.23
CA ILE A 26 17.20 -18.33 -10.16
C ILE A 26 17.61 -19.77 -9.81
N LYS A 27 18.92 -20.03 -9.87
CA LYS A 27 19.54 -21.29 -9.47
C LYS A 27 20.09 -21.23 -8.07
N HIS A 28 20.76 -20.12 -7.74
CA HIS A 28 21.28 -19.88 -6.41
C HIS A 28 21.19 -18.40 -6.07
N PHE A 29 20.89 -18.13 -4.82
CA PHE A 29 20.86 -16.83 -4.19
C PHE A 29 21.87 -16.87 -3.05
N HIS A 30 22.78 -15.89 -3.01
CA HIS A 30 23.71 -15.73 -1.90
C HIS A 30 23.76 -14.27 -1.49
N LEU A 31 23.42 -14.02 -0.23
CA LEU A 31 23.36 -12.69 0.35
C LEU A 31 24.37 -12.62 1.49
N ASP A 32 25.29 -11.68 1.38
CA ASP A 32 26.26 -11.34 2.41
C ASP A 32 26.01 -9.90 2.84
N LEU A 33 25.58 -9.70 4.08
CA LEU A 33 25.23 -8.39 4.63
C LEU A 33 26.00 -8.12 5.92
N THR A 34 26.58 -6.93 5.99
CA THR A 34 27.17 -6.34 7.18
C THR A 34 26.33 -5.14 7.62
N VAL A 35 25.87 -5.18 8.87
CA VAL A 35 25.12 -4.09 9.50
C VAL A 35 26.06 -3.26 10.36
N ASP A 36 26.11 -1.95 10.12
CA ASP A 36 26.84 -0.99 10.96
C ASP A 36 25.81 -0.14 11.71
N PHE A 37 25.56 -0.50 12.97
CA PHE A 37 24.53 0.13 13.81
C PHE A 37 24.86 1.57 14.20
N GLU A 38 26.14 1.90 14.38
CA GLU A 38 26.56 3.27 14.73
C GLU A 38 26.37 4.22 13.54
N LYS A 39 26.76 3.78 12.35
CA LYS A 39 26.61 4.60 11.13
C LYS A 39 25.22 4.48 10.51
N ARG A 40 24.38 3.59 11.01
CA ARG A 40 23.06 3.24 10.44
C ARG A 40 23.17 2.88 8.95
N THR A 41 24.24 2.18 8.59
CA THR A 41 24.49 1.78 7.20
C THR A 41 24.43 0.27 7.05
N LEU A 42 23.77 -0.20 6.00
CA LEU A 42 23.82 -1.57 5.53
C LEU A 42 24.81 -1.65 4.37
N ARG A 43 25.76 -2.59 4.41
CA ARG A 43 26.70 -2.86 3.31
C ARG A 43 26.71 -4.35 3.02
N GLY A 44 26.83 -4.75 1.76
CA GLY A 44 26.90 -6.17 1.44
C GLY A 44 26.88 -6.47 -0.04
N THR A 45 26.84 -7.75 -0.36
CA THR A 45 26.77 -8.25 -1.73
C THR A 45 25.62 -9.24 -1.89
N GLU A 46 24.92 -9.11 -3.00
CA GLU A 46 23.94 -10.09 -3.45
C GLU A 46 24.49 -10.76 -4.71
N THR A 47 24.55 -12.09 -4.71
CA THR A 47 24.96 -12.87 -5.86
C THR A 47 23.81 -13.75 -6.32
N LEU A 48 23.34 -13.47 -7.54
CA LEU A 48 22.32 -14.25 -8.23
C LEU A 48 22.98 -15.14 -9.29
N LYS A 49 22.84 -16.46 -9.15
CA LYS A 49 23.12 -17.39 -10.25
C LYS A 49 21.83 -17.66 -10.99
N LEU A 50 21.79 -17.29 -12.27
CA LEU A 50 20.60 -17.37 -13.10
C LEU A 50 20.82 -18.37 -14.24
N LYS A 51 19.75 -19.05 -14.64
CA LYS A 51 19.70 -19.85 -15.88
C LYS A 51 18.65 -19.24 -16.80
N CYS A 52 19.07 -18.79 -17.98
CA CYS A 52 18.13 -18.40 -19.02
C CYS A 52 17.32 -19.63 -19.47
N ILE A 53 15.99 -19.49 -19.50
CA ILE A 53 15.05 -20.56 -19.84
C ILE A 53 14.66 -20.48 -21.33
N GLN A 54 14.80 -19.31 -21.96
CA GLN A 54 14.48 -19.07 -23.36
C GLN A 54 15.74 -18.71 -24.16
N ASN A 55 16.09 -19.53 -25.15
CA ASN A 55 17.36 -19.44 -25.88
C ASN A 55 17.59 -18.14 -26.70
N SER A 56 16.62 -17.22 -26.74
CA SER A 56 16.66 -15.97 -27.53
C SER A 56 16.79 -14.68 -26.69
N GLN A 57 16.98 -14.78 -25.37
CA GLN A 57 17.02 -13.61 -24.48
C GLN A 57 18.46 -13.19 -24.16
N SER A 58 18.80 -11.94 -24.50
CA SER A 58 20.12 -11.33 -24.29
C SER A 58 20.17 -10.35 -23.12
N GLU A 59 19.02 -9.95 -22.57
CA GLU A 59 18.92 -8.93 -21.52
C GLU A 59 18.30 -9.47 -20.23
N LEU A 60 18.98 -9.20 -19.11
CA LEU A 60 18.46 -9.41 -17.77
C LEU A 60 17.96 -8.06 -17.23
N LEU A 61 16.65 -7.96 -17.02
CA LEU A 61 16.03 -6.80 -16.39
C LEU A 61 15.81 -7.12 -14.92
N LEU A 62 16.34 -6.28 -14.04
CA LEU A 62 16.17 -6.37 -12.60
C LEU A 62 15.50 -5.09 -12.10
N ASP A 63 14.50 -5.24 -11.24
CA ASP A 63 13.81 -4.11 -10.61
C ASP A 63 14.62 -3.64 -9.39
N ILE A 64 15.70 -2.88 -9.62
CA ILE A 64 16.57 -2.33 -8.56
C ILE A 64 16.30 -0.83 -8.40
N ARG A 65 16.41 -0.29 -7.18
CA ARG A 65 16.33 1.16 -6.92
C ARG A 65 17.68 1.82 -6.60
N PRO A 66 17.89 3.11 -6.95
CA PRO A 66 19.15 3.84 -6.73
C PRO A 66 19.44 4.25 -5.28
N SER A 67 18.63 3.84 -4.30
CA SER A 67 18.77 4.26 -2.89
C SER A 67 19.97 3.64 -2.16
N PHE A 68 20.76 2.81 -2.84
CA PHE A 68 22.05 2.32 -2.34
C PHE A 68 23.16 3.11 -3.04
N ASN A 69 23.94 3.86 -2.26
CA ASN A 69 25.13 4.52 -2.77
C ASN A 69 26.15 3.42 -3.15
N GLU A 70 26.45 3.33 -4.45
CA GLU A 70 27.40 2.41 -5.09
C GLU A 70 26.94 0.95 -5.27
N PHE A 71 26.23 0.67 -6.37
CA PHE A 71 26.17 -0.68 -6.93
C PHE A 71 27.32 -0.91 -7.91
N ARG A 72 28.14 -1.94 -7.68
CA ARG A 72 29.03 -2.50 -8.69
C ARG A 72 28.46 -3.83 -9.18
N LEU A 73 27.65 -3.78 -10.24
CA LEU A 73 27.15 -4.98 -10.91
C LEU A 73 28.29 -5.63 -11.68
N VAL A 74 28.89 -6.71 -11.17
CA VAL A 74 29.90 -7.49 -11.90
C VAL A 74 29.20 -8.56 -12.72
N VAL A 75 28.75 -8.18 -13.91
CA VAL A 75 28.24 -9.12 -14.92
C VAL A 75 29.42 -9.73 -15.67
N LYS A 76 29.41 -11.04 -15.85
CA LYS A 76 30.31 -11.74 -16.77
C LYS A 76 29.46 -12.64 -17.68
N PRO A 77 29.34 -12.47 -19.03
CA PRO A 77 29.28 -11.36 -20.02
C PRO A 77 27.96 -11.42 -20.90
N PRO A 78 27.79 -10.82 -22.12
CA PRO A 78 28.26 -9.55 -22.71
C PRO A 78 27.13 -8.54 -23.06
N GLY A 79 27.33 -7.25 -22.74
CA GLY A 79 26.82 -6.10 -23.51
C GLY A 79 25.33 -5.74 -23.45
N SER A 80 24.90 -4.97 -22.44
CA SER A 80 23.80 -4.01 -22.59
C SER A 80 23.85 -2.91 -21.51
N SER A 81 23.40 -1.71 -21.89
CA SER A 81 23.35 -0.48 -21.09
C SER A 81 22.02 -0.37 -20.33
N GLN A 82 22.08 0.11 -19.08
CA GLN A 82 20.97 0.13 -18.11
C GLN A 82 20.05 1.36 -18.23
N ASN A 83 18.75 1.18 -17.94
CA ASN A 83 17.81 2.23 -17.53
C ASN A 83 17.06 1.76 -16.27
N THR A 84 17.11 2.53 -15.18
CA THR A 84 16.51 2.16 -13.87
C THR A 84 15.15 2.86 -13.69
N LEU A 85 14.08 2.10 -13.40
CA LEU A 85 12.73 2.60 -13.16
C LEU A 85 12.34 2.53 -11.67
N SER A 86 11.37 3.36 -11.23
CA SER A 86 10.86 3.35 -9.85
C SER A 86 9.82 2.25 -9.59
N PHE A 87 9.79 1.72 -8.36
CA PHE A 87 8.81 0.71 -7.92
C PHE A 87 7.46 1.38 -7.57
N PRO A 88 6.34 1.02 -8.22
CA PRO A 88 5.08 1.75 -8.11
C PRO A 88 4.24 1.36 -6.88
N LEU A 89 4.48 0.20 -6.28
CA LEU A 89 3.67 -0.36 -5.19
C LEU A 89 4.30 -0.11 -3.80
N GLY A 90 3.52 -0.35 -2.76
CA GLY A 90 4.03 -0.42 -1.38
C GLY A 90 4.92 -1.64 -1.18
N SER A 91 4.44 -2.79 -1.65
CA SER A 91 5.11 -4.08 -1.60
C SER A 91 4.47 -5.03 -2.62
N MET A 92 5.10 -6.18 -2.83
CA MET A 92 4.61 -7.27 -3.68
C MET A 92 5.10 -8.60 -3.12
N GLU A 93 4.15 -9.51 -2.89
CA GLU A 93 4.27 -10.80 -2.24
C GLU A 93 4.88 -11.88 -3.16
N ASN A 94 5.93 -11.56 -3.92
CA ASN A 94 6.54 -12.55 -4.80
C ASN A 94 7.08 -13.73 -3.96
N PRO A 95 6.68 -14.99 -4.28
CA PRO A 95 7.09 -16.14 -3.50
C PRO A 95 8.62 -16.22 -3.36
N CYS A 96 9.07 -16.42 -2.12
CA CYS A 96 10.48 -16.47 -1.73
C CYS A 96 11.29 -15.17 -1.90
N LEU A 97 10.70 -14.07 -2.41
CA LEU A 97 11.39 -12.79 -2.60
C LEU A 97 10.43 -11.59 -2.64
N THR A 98 9.85 -11.22 -1.49
CA THR A 98 8.98 -10.04 -1.37
C THR A 98 9.70 -8.77 -1.83
N PHE A 99 9.09 -8.02 -2.75
CA PHE A 99 9.59 -6.70 -3.13
C PHE A 99 8.94 -5.65 -2.24
N ILE A 100 9.71 -4.73 -1.66
CA ILE A 100 9.18 -3.71 -0.76
C ILE A 100 9.69 -2.33 -1.14
N THR A 101 8.81 -1.32 -1.04
CA THR A 101 9.18 0.07 -1.23
C THR A 101 10.13 0.53 -0.13
N THR A 102 11.14 1.32 -0.49
CA THR A 102 12.18 1.76 0.43
C THR A 102 11.67 2.93 1.27
N CYS A 103 10.47 3.43 0.93
CA CYS A 103 9.72 4.38 1.74
C CYS A 103 9.38 3.81 3.12
N ILE A 104 9.40 2.47 3.31
CA ILE A 104 9.20 1.87 4.63
C ILE A 104 10.42 2.04 5.55
N LEU A 105 11.60 2.38 5.00
CA LEU A 105 12.82 2.59 5.78
C LEU A 105 12.81 3.97 6.47
N ALA A 106 11.89 4.15 7.41
CA ALA A 106 11.78 5.35 8.23
C ALA A 106 12.91 5.46 9.28
N GLY A 107 13.60 4.36 9.58
CA GLY A 107 14.70 4.29 10.57
C GLY A 107 14.26 4.10 12.02
N ASP A 108 12.96 3.92 12.26
CA ASP A 108 12.32 3.78 13.58
C ASP A 108 11.32 2.62 13.66
N HIS A 109 11.28 1.76 12.63
CA HIS A 109 10.36 0.63 12.48
C HIS A 109 8.86 0.99 12.40
N SER A 110 8.51 2.26 12.24
CA SER A 110 7.11 2.71 12.26
C SER A 110 6.26 2.25 11.07
N LEU A 111 6.88 1.74 10.00
CA LEU A 111 6.22 1.23 8.78
C LEU A 111 6.48 -0.27 8.57
N ALA A 112 6.81 -0.99 9.65
CA ALA A 112 7.08 -2.43 9.62
C ALA A 112 5.81 -3.27 9.46
N ASP A 113 4.63 -2.68 9.64
CA ASP A 113 3.33 -3.29 9.37
C ASP A 113 3.19 -3.75 7.92
N VAL A 114 3.81 -3.04 6.98
CA VAL A 114 3.91 -3.47 5.58
C VAL A 114 4.65 -4.80 5.46
N ILE A 115 5.70 -5.02 6.25
CA ILE A 115 6.43 -6.30 6.23
C ILE A 115 5.54 -7.42 6.80
N VAL A 116 4.80 -7.15 7.88
CA VAL A 116 3.87 -8.12 8.47
C VAL A 116 2.80 -8.52 7.45
N HIS A 117 2.20 -7.54 6.75
CA HIS A 117 1.22 -7.81 5.70
C HIS A 117 1.75 -8.77 4.62
N GLU A 118 3.00 -8.60 4.20
CA GLU A 118 3.62 -9.45 3.18
C GLU A 118 4.03 -10.83 3.72
N MET A 119 4.46 -10.91 4.98
CA MET A 119 4.76 -12.20 5.63
C MET A 119 3.51 -13.05 5.75
N ASP A 120 2.38 -12.44 6.12
CA ASP A 120 1.08 -13.11 6.23
C ASP A 120 0.60 -13.66 4.86
N ASN A 121 0.97 -13.01 3.74
CA ASN A 121 0.68 -13.49 2.38
C ASN A 121 1.49 -14.74 1.97
N THR A 122 2.56 -15.10 2.69
CA THR A 122 3.42 -16.25 2.35
C THR A 122 3.08 -17.55 3.07
N GLY A 123 2.12 -17.52 4.02
CA GLY A 123 1.55 -18.71 4.65
C GLY A 123 2.48 -19.54 5.56
N GLU A 124 3.76 -19.20 5.71
CA GLU A 124 4.70 -19.97 6.53
C GLU A 124 4.67 -19.55 8.02
N ASP A 125 4.13 -20.45 8.86
CA ASP A 125 4.33 -20.55 10.32
C ASP A 125 4.02 -19.32 11.22
N HIS A 126 3.03 -18.48 10.87
CA HIS A 126 2.55 -17.43 11.79
C HIS A 126 1.15 -17.75 12.39
N PRO A 127 0.95 -17.66 13.72
CA PRO A 127 -0.27 -18.10 14.40
C PRO A 127 -1.52 -17.23 14.17
N LEU A 128 -1.44 -16.20 13.33
CA LEU A 128 -2.56 -15.33 12.97
C LEU A 128 -2.52 -15.15 11.46
N ASN A 129 -3.35 -15.87 10.70
CA ASN A 129 -3.48 -15.60 9.26
C ASN A 129 -4.94 -15.35 8.80
N PRO A 130 -5.58 -14.23 9.22
CA PRO A 130 -6.83 -13.75 8.64
C PRO A 130 -6.66 -13.25 7.19
N ILE A 131 -5.43 -13.01 6.72
CA ILE A 131 -5.16 -12.28 5.48
C ILE A 131 -5.46 -13.12 4.24
N GLU A 132 -5.24 -14.44 4.23
CA GLU A 132 -5.60 -15.30 3.09
C GLU A 132 -7.13 -15.40 2.87
N LEU A 133 -7.90 -15.45 3.95
CA LEU A 133 -9.36 -15.39 3.88
C LEU A 133 -9.81 -14.00 3.44
N ILE A 134 -9.17 -12.94 3.95
CA ILE A 134 -9.39 -11.57 3.47
C ILE A 134 -9.05 -11.48 1.98
N HIS A 135 -7.96 -12.08 1.49
CA HIS A 135 -7.55 -12.09 0.08
C HIS A 135 -8.53 -12.88 -0.80
N SER A 136 -9.02 -14.03 -0.36
CA SER A 136 -10.05 -14.78 -1.10
C SER A 136 -11.38 -14.03 -1.15
N ILE A 137 -11.83 -13.46 -0.02
CA ILE A 137 -13.03 -12.61 0.04
C ILE A 137 -12.84 -11.33 -0.76
N MET A 138 -11.65 -10.71 -0.73
CA MET A 138 -11.28 -9.56 -1.55
C MET A 138 -11.37 -9.89 -3.03
N THR A 139 -10.79 -11.02 -3.44
CA THR A 139 -10.80 -11.50 -4.82
C THR A 139 -12.24 -11.62 -5.35
N ALA A 140 -13.21 -11.96 -4.50
CA ALA A 140 -14.61 -11.96 -4.88
C ALA A 140 -15.36 -10.64 -4.63
N GLN A 141 -15.01 -9.83 -3.64
CA GLN A 141 -15.63 -8.51 -3.40
C GLN A 141 -15.27 -7.48 -4.47
N VAL A 142 -14.20 -7.71 -5.24
CA VAL A 142 -13.93 -6.94 -6.47
C VAL A 142 -15.02 -7.24 -7.54
N LYS A 143 -15.91 -8.22 -7.36
CA LYS A 143 -17.15 -8.35 -8.15
C LYS A 143 -18.25 -7.35 -7.76
N ALA A 144 -18.23 -6.77 -6.54
CA ALA A 144 -19.38 -6.11 -5.90
C ALA A 144 -19.47 -4.60 -6.02
N THR A 145 -18.33 -3.93 -6.03
CA THR A 145 -18.28 -2.49 -5.82
C THR A 145 -18.28 -1.80 -7.17
N ASN A 146 -19.10 -0.75 -7.32
CA ASN A 146 -19.25 0.07 -8.52
C ASN A 146 -17.97 0.89 -8.84
N VAL A 147 -16.85 0.20 -9.02
CA VAL A 147 -15.82 0.37 -10.05
C VAL A 147 -15.29 -1.05 -10.34
N ILE A 148 -16.01 -1.76 -11.22
CA ILE A 148 -15.55 -2.81 -12.12
C ILE A 148 -14.66 -3.94 -11.54
N CYS A 149 -15.32 -5.07 -11.28
CA CYS A 149 -14.96 -6.46 -11.62
C CYS A 149 -13.51 -6.95 -11.45
N ILE A 150 -13.35 -7.99 -10.63
CA ILE A 150 -12.45 -9.11 -10.92
C ILE A 150 -13.27 -10.40 -10.73
N PHE A 151 -13.25 -11.25 -11.76
CA PHE A 151 -14.06 -12.46 -12.00
C PHE A 151 -15.44 -12.31 -12.64
N SER A 152 -15.69 -11.22 -13.38
CA SER A 152 -16.46 -11.33 -14.62
C SER A 152 -15.73 -10.56 -15.72
N ALA A 153 -15.53 -11.23 -16.85
CA ALA A 153 -15.04 -10.61 -18.06
C ALA A 153 -16.06 -9.58 -18.57
N HIS A 154 -16.00 -8.34 -18.07
CA HIS A 154 -16.33 -7.21 -18.92
C HIS A 154 -15.07 -6.94 -19.75
N SER A 155 -15.09 -7.43 -20.98
CA SER A 155 -14.05 -7.17 -21.97
C SER A 155 -13.75 -5.67 -22.05
N GLY A 156 -12.54 -5.25 -21.61
CA GLY A 156 -12.00 -3.93 -21.92
C GLY A 156 -11.62 -3.00 -20.75
N VAL A 157 -11.63 -3.45 -19.49
CA VAL A 157 -11.19 -2.61 -18.34
C VAL A 157 -9.86 -3.08 -17.78
N ASP A 158 -8.95 -2.14 -17.59
CA ASP A 158 -7.61 -2.34 -17.05
C ASP A 158 -7.69 -2.58 -15.52
N PRO A 159 -7.22 -3.73 -14.98
CA PRO A 159 -7.26 -4.00 -13.54
C PRO A 159 -6.57 -2.92 -12.70
N ASP A 160 -5.55 -2.23 -13.22
CA ASP A 160 -4.88 -1.14 -12.53
C ASP A 160 -5.81 0.05 -12.28
N ASP A 161 -6.82 0.26 -13.16
CA ASP A 161 -7.82 1.32 -13.01
C ASP A 161 -8.82 1.02 -11.87
N THR A 162 -8.81 -0.20 -11.31
CA THR A 162 -9.68 -0.65 -10.22
C THR A 162 -9.01 -0.64 -8.85
N TYR A 163 -7.68 -0.42 -8.80
CA TYR A 163 -6.89 -0.47 -7.57
C TYR A 163 -7.30 0.63 -6.56
N ASN A 164 -7.81 0.23 -5.40
CA ASN A 164 -8.16 1.12 -4.29
C ASN A 164 -8.23 0.35 -2.94
N ASP A 165 -8.39 1.07 -1.83
CA ASP A 165 -8.43 0.47 -0.47
C ASP A 165 -9.70 -0.34 -0.15
N MET A 166 -10.75 -0.25 -0.98
CA MET A 166 -12.07 -0.78 -0.66
C MET A 166 -12.08 -2.31 -0.47
N PRO A 167 -11.42 -3.12 -1.33
CA PRO A 167 -11.35 -4.55 -1.09
C PRO A 167 -10.73 -4.87 0.27
N TYR A 168 -9.66 -4.19 0.66
CA TYR A 168 -9.00 -4.41 1.96
C TYR A 168 -9.94 -4.06 3.12
N LYS A 169 -10.57 -2.87 3.08
CA LYS A 169 -11.43 -2.37 4.16
C LYS A 169 -12.74 -3.16 4.27
N LYS A 170 -13.40 -3.43 3.14
CA LYS A 170 -14.66 -4.21 3.09
C LYS A 170 -14.40 -5.70 3.39
N GLY A 171 -13.27 -6.24 2.94
CA GLY A 171 -12.83 -7.60 3.22
C GLY A 171 -12.58 -7.81 4.71
N PHE A 172 -11.85 -6.88 5.35
CA PHE A 172 -11.67 -6.87 6.80
C PHE A 172 -13.01 -6.86 7.56
N CYS A 173 -13.96 -6.02 7.15
CA CYS A 173 -15.29 -5.97 7.78
C CYS A 173 -16.05 -7.29 7.58
N SER A 174 -15.94 -7.92 6.41
CA SER A 174 -16.55 -9.21 6.11
C SER A 174 -15.97 -10.33 6.97
N VAL A 175 -14.65 -10.41 7.09
CA VAL A 175 -13.99 -11.42 7.94
C VAL A 175 -14.30 -11.18 9.42
N SER A 176 -14.35 -9.92 9.85
CA SER A 176 -14.80 -9.56 11.20
C SER A 176 -16.25 -9.97 11.45
N TYR A 177 -17.11 -9.89 10.43
CA TYR A 177 -18.49 -10.37 10.52
C TYR A 177 -18.55 -11.89 10.67
N LEU A 178 -17.72 -12.64 9.93
CA LEU A 178 -17.63 -14.10 10.09
C LEU A 178 -17.13 -14.50 11.49
N ALA A 179 -16.14 -13.77 12.02
CA ALA A 179 -15.66 -13.96 13.40
C ALA A 179 -16.78 -13.68 14.43
N HIS A 180 -17.55 -12.62 14.22
CA HIS A 180 -18.72 -12.30 15.05
C HIS A 180 -19.78 -13.42 15.00
N LEU A 181 -20.06 -13.96 13.82
CA LEU A 181 -21.00 -15.07 13.64
C LEU A 181 -20.52 -16.38 14.29
N ALA A 182 -19.22 -16.65 14.25
CA ALA A 182 -18.61 -17.79 14.93
C ALA A 182 -18.77 -17.68 16.46
N GLY A 183 -18.86 -16.47 17.00
CA GLY A 183 -19.18 -16.18 18.41
C GLY A 183 -18.04 -16.41 19.40
N ASP A 184 -16.99 -17.14 19.00
CA ASP A 184 -15.79 -17.38 19.78
C ASP A 184 -14.54 -17.25 18.89
N GLN A 185 -13.56 -16.48 19.36
CA GLN A 185 -12.33 -16.19 18.60
C GLN A 185 -11.48 -17.45 18.39
N ASN A 186 -11.39 -18.35 19.38
CA ASN A 186 -10.59 -19.58 19.24
C ASN A 186 -11.23 -20.53 18.22
N CYS A 187 -12.56 -20.62 18.21
CA CYS A 187 -13.29 -21.36 17.19
C CYS A 187 -13.08 -20.77 15.79
N PHE A 188 -13.08 -19.43 15.67
CA PHE A 188 -12.79 -18.76 14.40
C PHE A 188 -11.34 -18.99 13.94
N ASP A 189 -10.37 -18.91 14.84
CA ASP A 189 -8.95 -19.18 14.54
C ASP A 189 -8.73 -20.65 14.12
N ALA A 190 -9.45 -21.60 14.73
CA ALA A 190 -9.43 -23.00 14.34
C ALA A 190 -10.03 -23.20 12.93
N PHE A 191 -11.08 -22.46 12.58
CA PHE A 191 -11.61 -22.42 11.22
C PHE A 191 -10.59 -21.86 10.22
N LEU A 192 -9.90 -20.76 10.55
CA LEU A 192 -8.88 -20.19 9.67
C LEU A 192 -7.77 -21.18 9.37
N LYS A 193 -7.28 -21.93 10.38
CA LYS A 193 -6.31 -23.01 10.18
C LYS A 193 -6.84 -24.08 9.23
N ALA A 194 -8.06 -24.56 9.46
CA ALA A 194 -8.68 -25.57 8.60
C ALA A 194 -8.94 -25.07 7.17
N TYR A 195 -9.18 -23.77 6.99
CA TYR A 195 -9.32 -23.13 5.68
C TYR A 195 -8.00 -23.13 4.91
N ILE A 196 -6.91 -22.72 5.56
CA ILE A 196 -5.56 -22.69 4.96
C ILE A 196 -5.10 -24.11 4.61
N ASP A 197 -5.32 -25.08 5.50
CA ASP A 197 -4.99 -26.49 5.25
C ASP A 197 -5.77 -27.08 4.06
N LYS A 198 -6.98 -26.58 3.79
CA LYS A 198 -7.88 -27.12 2.75
C LYS A 198 -7.64 -26.50 1.39
N PHE A 199 -7.33 -25.21 1.31
CA PHE A 199 -7.37 -24.45 0.07
C PHE A 199 -6.03 -23.80 -0.28
N CYS A 200 -5.45 -24.18 -1.42
CA CYS A 200 -4.37 -23.41 -2.05
C CYS A 200 -4.91 -22.23 -2.90
N SER A 201 -6.16 -22.34 -3.37
CA SER A 201 -6.88 -21.33 -4.14
C SER A 201 -8.37 -21.65 -4.09
N VAL A 202 -9.22 -20.64 -3.93
CA VAL A 202 -10.66 -20.83 -3.72
C VAL A 202 -11.45 -19.60 -4.13
N MET A 203 -12.63 -19.81 -4.72
CA MET A 203 -13.58 -18.74 -4.98
C MET A 203 -14.29 -18.36 -3.68
N ALA A 204 -14.65 -17.10 -3.46
CA ALA A 204 -15.23 -16.74 -2.17
C ALA A 204 -16.60 -17.40 -1.91
N GLU A 205 -17.36 -17.72 -2.95
CA GLU A 205 -18.59 -18.50 -2.82
C GLU A 205 -18.32 -19.86 -2.17
N ASP A 206 -17.26 -20.56 -2.61
CA ASP A 206 -16.83 -21.85 -2.06
C ASP A 206 -16.23 -21.69 -0.65
N ALA A 207 -15.50 -20.59 -0.40
CA ALA A 207 -14.96 -20.28 0.93
C ALA A 207 -16.07 -20.03 1.96
N LEU A 208 -17.12 -19.30 1.59
CA LEU A 208 -18.29 -19.04 2.44
C LEU A 208 -19.14 -20.30 2.63
N GLU A 209 -19.24 -21.17 1.63
CA GLU A 209 -19.87 -22.48 1.80
C GLU A 209 -19.09 -23.34 2.79
N PHE A 210 -17.75 -23.38 2.70
CA PHE A 210 -16.93 -24.09 3.66
C PHE A 210 -17.07 -23.55 5.08
N PHE A 211 -17.18 -22.23 5.26
CA PHE A 211 -17.47 -21.63 6.57
C PHE A 211 -18.80 -22.18 7.15
N LEU A 212 -19.85 -22.26 6.34
CA LEU A 212 -21.14 -22.82 6.79
C LEU A 212 -21.07 -24.32 7.07
N GLU A 213 -20.25 -25.07 6.35
CA GLU A 213 -19.98 -26.49 6.65
C GLU A 213 -19.25 -26.67 7.99
N TYR A 214 -18.26 -25.80 8.27
CA TYR A 214 -17.50 -25.82 9.51
C TYR A 214 -18.35 -25.41 10.72
N PHE A 215 -19.32 -24.51 10.53
CA PHE A 215 -20.27 -24.06 11.54
C PHE A 215 -21.71 -24.48 11.19
N PRO A 216 -22.08 -25.77 11.36
CA PRO A 216 -23.34 -26.33 10.87
C PRO A 216 -24.58 -25.69 11.52
N ASP A 217 -24.47 -25.14 12.72
CA ASP A 217 -25.58 -24.44 13.36
C ASP A 217 -25.91 -23.10 12.68
N LEU A 218 -24.91 -22.41 12.13
CA LEU A 218 -25.14 -21.24 11.26
C LEU A 218 -25.80 -21.66 9.94
N LYS A 219 -25.41 -22.83 9.39
CA LYS A 219 -26.05 -23.45 8.22
C LYS A 219 -27.48 -23.93 8.49
N LYS A 220 -27.88 -24.18 9.73
CA LYS A 220 -29.29 -24.47 10.06
C LYS A 220 -30.11 -23.20 10.29
N LYS A 221 -29.49 -22.13 10.80
CA LYS A 221 -30.15 -20.86 11.13
C LYS A 221 -30.58 -20.01 9.94
N GLY A 222 -30.33 -20.44 8.69
CA GLY A 222 -30.79 -19.68 7.53
C GLY A 222 -29.97 -18.44 7.20
N VAL A 223 -28.76 -18.25 7.75
CA VAL A 223 -27.88 -17.08 7.47
C VAL A 223 -27.53 -16.96 5.96
N HIS A 224 -27.88 -17.95 5.16
CA HIS A 224 -27.40 -18.16 3.80
C HIS A 224 -28.22 -17.43 2.71
N LYS A 225 -27.43 -17.03 1.69
CA LYS A 225 -27.75 -16.34 0.44
C LYS A 225 -27.86 -14.82 0.51
N VAL A 226 -28.84 -14.23 1.20
CA VAL A 226 -29.07 -12.77 1.05
C VAL A 226 -27.91 -11.93 1.62
N GLU A 227 -27.36 -12.32 2.77
CA GLU A 227 -26.27 -11.55 3.40
C GLU A 227 -24.94 -11.72 2.66
N PHE A 228 -24.58 -12.95 2.29
CA PHE A 228 -23.33 -13.23 1.58
C PHE A 228 -23.33 -12.68 0.15
N ASP A 229 -24.45 -12.77 -0.55
CA ASP A 229 -24.61 -12.11 -1.86
C ASP A 229 -24.48 -10.58 -1.72
N SER A 230 -25.02 -9.99 -0.66
CA SER A 230 -24.85 -8.56 -0.38
C SER A 230 -23.38 -8.19 -0.13
N TRP A 231 -22.63 -8.99 0.64
CA TRP A 231 -21.20 -8.76 0.84
C TRP A 231 -20.41 -8.80 -0.48
N LEU A 232 -20.70 -9.78 -1.33
CA LEU A 232 -19.95 -10.07 -2.55
C LEU A 232 -20.39 -9.29 -3.79
N ASN A 233 -21.63 -8.80 -3.85
CA ASN A 233 -22.21 -8.21 -5.06
C ASN A 233 -22.82 -6.82 -4.88
N VAL A 234 -23.10 -6.37 -3.64
CA VAL A 234 -23.69 -5.03 -3.41
C VAL A 234 -22.61 -3.98 -3.15
N PRO A 235 -22.62 -2.85 -3.89
CA PRO A 235 -21.69 -1.75 -3.69
C PRO A 235 -22.04 -0.91 -2.46
N GLY A 236 -21.06 -0.18 -1.92
CA GLY A 236 -21.27 0.77 -0.83
C GLY A 236 -20.72 0.28 0.50
N TRP A 237 -21.22 0.88 1.58
CA TRP A 237 -20.72 0.64 2.94
C TRP A 237 -20.95 -0.81 3.41
N PRO A 238 -20.02 -1.39 4.20
CA PRO A 238 -20.20 -2.70 4.81
C PRO A 238 -21.49 -2.79 5.64
N LEU A 239 -22.16 -3.94 5.61
CA LEU A 239 -23.38 -4.19 6.41
C LEU A 239 -23.08 -4.35 7.90
N TYR A 240 -21.85 -4.74 8.23
CA TYR A 240 -21.34 -4.87 9.58
C TYR A 240 -20.05 -4.07 9.73
N LEU A 241 -19.92 -3.38 10.85
CA LEU A 241 -18.69 -2.73 11.27
C LEU A 241 -18.26 -3.36 12.60
N PRO A 242 -17.01 -3.87 12.71
CA PRO A 242 -16.51 -4.36 13.97
C PRO A 242 -16.45 -3.23 15.01
N ASP A 243 -16.51 -3.59 16.30
CA ASP A 243 -16.31 -2.62 17.36
C ASP A 243 -14.85 -2.14 17.38
N LEU A 244 -14.65 -0.88 16.97
CA LEU A 244 -13.36 -0.19 16.97
C LEU A 244 -13.24 0.81 18.13
N SER A 245 -14.11 0.73 19.14
CA SER A 245 -14.16 1.67 20.27
C SER A 245 -12.84 1.77 21.04
N ALA A 246 -12.07 0.67 21.10
CA ALA A 246 -10.73 0.66 21.71
C ALA A 246 -9.78 1.71 21.07
N GLY A 247 -9.91 1.92 19.75
CA GLY A 247 -9.13 2.91 19.01
C GLY A 247 -9.50 4.37 19.31
N GLN A 248 -10.69 4.64 19.84
CA GLN A 248 -11.14 6.01 20.11
C GLN A 248 -10.24 6.74 21.11
N SER A 249 -9.70 6.03 22.11
CA SER A 249 -8.78 6.61 23.09
C SER A 249 -7.49 7.12 22.44
N LEU A 250 -7.07 6.49 21.33
CA LEU A 250 -5.87 6.85 20.57
C LEU A 250 -6.14 7.95 19.53
N MET A 251 -7.38 8.01 19.00
CA MET A 251 -7.78 8.90 17.91
C MET A 251 -8.36 10.24 18.40
N LYS A 252 -9.15 10.25 19.48
CA LYS A 252 -9.79 11.47 20.01
C LYS A 252 -8.81 12.63 20.27
N PRO A 253 -7.61 12.42 20.83
CA PRO A 253 -6.65 13.51 21.01
C PRO A 253 -6.23 14.18 19.69
N ALA A 254 -6.10 13.40 18.62
CA ALA A 254 -5.76 13.90 17.29
C ALA A 254 -6.93 14.67 16.65
N GLU A 255 -8.17 14.19 16.81
CA GLU A 255 -9.37 14.89 16.35
C GLU A 255 -9.50 16.24 17.05
N GLN A 256 -9.46 16.25 18.39
CA GLN A 256 -9.57 17.47 19.20
C GLN A 256 -8.46 18.47 18.87
N LEU A 257 -7.21 18.00 18.73
CA LEU A 257 -6.11 18.88 18.34
C LEU A 257 -6.32 19.46 16.95
N SER A 258 -6.84 18.67 16.00
CA SER A 258 -7.11 19.16 14.63
C SER A 258 -8.15 20.27 14.59
N GLU A 259 -9.16 20.23 15.45
CA GLU A 259 -10.15 21.33 15.58
C GLU A 259 -9.48 22.62 16.04
N LEU A 260 -8.57 22.54 17.02
CA LEU A 260 -7.84 23.71 17.52
C LEU A 260 -6.96 24.37 16.45
N TRP A 261 -6.48 23.62 15.45
CA TRP A 261 -5.69 24.17 14.34
C TRP A 261 -6.52 24.77 13.20
N ALA A 262 -7.83 24.48 13.17
CA ALA A 262 -8.70 24.90 12.08
C ALA A 262 -9.47 26.20 12.37
N VAL A 263 -9.33 26.79 13.56
CA VAL A 263 -9.98 28.04 13.94
C VAL A 263 -9.15 29.28 13.59
N GLU A 264 -9.83 30.42 13.40
CA GLU A 264 -9.18 31.73 13.40
C GLU A 264 -8.77 32.12 14.83
N GLY A 265 -7.57 32.68 14.98
CA GLY A 265 -7.06 33.10 16.30
C GLY A 265 -6.68 31.91 17.19
N LEU A 266 -5.55 31.27 16.88
CA LEU A 266 -5.06 30.09 17.59
C LEU A 266 -4.84 30.32 19.10
N ASP A 267 -5.45 29.47 19.93
CA ASP A 267 -5.10 29.32 21.33
C ASP A 267 -3.91 28.35 21.46
N MET A 268 -2.70 28.92 21.36
CA MET A 268 -1.46 28.15 21.51
C MET A 268 -1.34 27.48 22.89
N ALA A 269 -1.92 28.06 23.95
CA ALA A 269 -1.85 27.46 25.28
C ALA A 269 -2.64 26.14 25.34
N SER A 270 -3.80 26.06 24.68
CA SER A 270 -4.56 24.81 24.57
C SER A 270 -3.91 23.81 23.61
N ILE A 271 -3.37 24.27 22.49
CA ILE A 271 -2.65 23.42 21.52
C ILE A 271 -1.44 22.73 22.19
N MET A 272 -0.66 23.48 22.98
CA MET A 272 0.55 22.98 23.64
C MET A 272 0.29 21.96 24.75
N LYS A 273 -0.96 21.79 25.21
CA LYS A 273 -1.32 20.73 26.17
C LYS A 273 -1.18 19.33 25.57
N THR A 274 -1.32 19.21 24.25
CA THR A 274 -1.22 17.92 23.56
C THR A 274 0.19 17.69 23.06
N ASN A 275 0.92 16.78 23.71
CA ASN A 275 2.28 16.41 23.29
C ASN A 275 2.26 15.35 22.17
N ILE A 276 2.31 15.81 20.92
CA ILE A 276 2.33 14.90 19.77
C ILE A 276 3.64 14.11 19.61
N GLN A 277 4.74 14.50 20.27
CA GLN A 277 5.99 13.74 20.18
C GLN A 277 5.91 12.40 20.92
N ALA A 278 4.98 12.28 21.88
CA ALA A 278 4.70 11.03 22.58
C ALA A 278 3.84 10.07 21.74
N TRP A 279 3.27 10.54 20.63
CA TRP A 279 2.40 9.74 19.80
C TRP A 279 3.16 8.70 19.00
N LYS A 280 2.48 7.57 18.75
CA LYS A 280 2.91 6.63 17.72
C LYS A 280 2.64 7.24 16.34
N THR A 281 3.39 6.77 15.34
CA THR A 281 3.31 7.28 13.96
C THR A 281 1.88 7.26 13.41
N TYR A 282 1.09 6.22 13.66
CA TYR A 282 -0.29 6.15 13.19
C TYR A 282 -1.18 7.27 13.75
N GLN A 283 -0.97 7.72 15.00
CA GLN A 283 -1.73 8.84 15.57
C GLN A 283 -1.31 10.16 14.95
N ALA A 284 0.00 10.35 14.70
CA ALA A 284 0.51 11.52 14.01
C ALA A 284 0.03 11.59 12.55
N VAL A 285 0.03 10.45 11.85
CA VAL A 285 -0.55 10.31 10.50
C VAL A 285 -2.03 10.68 10.52
N TYR A 286 -2.80 10.11 11.45
CA TYR A 286 -4.23 10.39 11.57
C TYR A 286 -4.52 11.87 11.91
N PHE A 287 -3.74 12.48 12.79
CA PHE A 287 -3.81 13.92 13.05
C PHE A 287 -3.60 14.74 11.77
N LEU A 288 -2.57 14.42 10.99
CA LEU A 288 -2.31 15.13 9.74
C LEU A 288 -3.41 14.90 8.70
N GLU A 289 -4.03 13.71 8.66
CA GLU A 289 -5.21 13.45 7.83
C GLU A 289 -6.38 14.36 8.22
N LYS A 290 -6.62 14.55 9.53
CA LYS A 290 -7.63 15.52 9.99
C LYS A 290 -7.29 16.96 9.62
N ILE A 291 -6.01 17.34 9.63
CA ILE A 291 -5.59 18.64 9.09
C ILE A 291 -5.83 18.73 7.58
N ILE A 292 -5.58 17.67 6.81
CA ILE A 292 -5.85 17.61 5.37
C ILE A 292 -7.35 17.76 5.07
N GLU A 293 -8.22 17.12 5.85
CA GLU A 293 -9.68 17.24 5.74
C GLU A 293 -10.14 18.69 5.98
N LYS A 294 -9.51 19.38 6.94
CA LYS A 294 -9.83 20.77 7.31
C LYS A 294 -9.12 21.83 6.47
N SER A 295 -8.21 21.43 5.58
CA SER A 295 -7.47 22.36 4.73
C SER A 295 -8.34 22.89 3.57
N PRO A 296 -8.22 24.18 3.19
CA PRO A 296 -7.23 25.15 3.67
C PRO A 296 -7.54 25.68 5.07
N LEU A 297 -6.50 25.78 5.90
CA LEU A 297 -6.55 26.38 7.23
C LEU A 297 -6.53 27.92 7.14
N PRO A 298 -6.98 28.62 8.19
CA PRO A 298 -6.87 30.07 8.28
C PRO A 298 -5.44 30.61 8.10
N ARG A 299 -5.36 31.85 7.61
CA ARG A 299 -4.08 32.52 7.29
C ARG A 299 -3.15 32.57 8.51
N GLY A 300 -1.91 32.13 8.35
CA GLY A 300 -0.90 32.10 9.42
C GLY A 300 -0.86 30.79 10.22
N ASN A 301 -1.90 29.94 10.12
CA ASN A 301 -1.95 28.71 10.90
C ASN A 301 -0.92 27.68 10.42
N ILE A 302 -0.63 27.62 9.12
CA ILE A 302 0.37 26.69 8.57
C ILE A 302 1.78 27.02 9.04
N GLU A 303 2.12 28.30 9.11
CA GLU A 303 3.39 28.79 9.65
C GLU A 303 3.54 28.38 11.12
N LYS A 304 2.50 28.59 11.93
CA LYS A 304 2.48 28.20 13.34
C LYS A 304 2.54 26.68 13.53
N LEU A 305 1.85 25.92 12.69
CA LEU A 305 1.84 24.46 12.74
C LEU A 305 3.22 23.90 12.39
N LYS A 306 3.88 24.47 11.38
CA LYS A 306 5.27 24.16 11.01
C LYS A 306 6.26 24.47 12.15
N GLU A 307 6.11 25.62 12.80
CA GLU A 307 6.92 26.02 13.96
C GLU A 307 6.73 25.07 15.15
N GLN A 308 5.49 24.66 15.41
CA GLN A 308 5.16 23.80 16.54
C GLN A 308 5.61 22.34 16.33
N TYR A 309 5.59 21.83 15.10
CA TYR A 309 5.88 20.42 14.81
C TYR A 309 7.06 20.21 13.83
N PRO A 310 8.27 20.70 14.17
CA PRO A 310 9.43 20.60 13.28
C PRO A 310 9.86 19.14 13.03
N HIS A 311 9.55 18.22 13.95
CA HIS A 311 9.85 16.79 13.83
C HIS A 311 9.00 16.10 12.75
N ILE A 312 7.79 16.59 12.46
CA ILE A 312 6.98 16.12 11.32
C ILE A 312 7.59 16.65 10.02
N VAL A 313 7.90 17.94 9.98
CA VAL A 313 8.40 18.64 8.78
C VAL A 313 9.77 18.10 8.33
N LYS A 314 10.63 17.74 9.30
CA LYS A 314 11.97 17.18 9.08
C LYS A 314 11.99 15.65 9.08
N SER A 315 10.83 14.99 9.20
CA SER A 315 10.77 13.54 9.25
C SER A 315 11.23 12.91 7.94
N ASN A 316 11.92 11.77 8.03
CA ASN A 316 12.18 10.89 6.88
C ASN A 316 11.07 9.85 6.68
N ASN A 317 10.10 9.75 7.60
CA ASN A 317 8.96 8.86 7.47
C ASN A 317 8.09 9.29 6.28
N ALA A 318 7.91 8.40 5.31
CA ALA A 318 7.23 8.72 4.06
C ALA A 318 5.73 9.02 4.24
N GLU A 319 5.05 8.41 5.22
CA GLU A 319 3.65 8.69 5.51
C GLU A 319 3.48 10.12 6.06
N LEU A 320 4.36 10.55 6.98
CA LEU A 320 4.35 11.92 7.50
C LEU A 320 4.68 12.94 6.40
N ARG A 321 5.70 12.66 5.57
CA ARG A 321 6.07 13.54 4.44
C ARG A 321 4.96 13.63 3.40
N LEU A 322 4.28 12.53 3.09
CA LEU A 322 3.13 12.51 2.20
C LEU A 322 2.02 13.43 2.71
N ARG A 323 1.58 13.22 3.95
CA ARG A 323 0.51 14.06 4.52
C ARG A 323 0.94 15.52 4.58
N TRP A 324 2.19 15.79 4.95
CA TRP A 324 2.71 17.16 4.96
C TRP A 324 2.70 17.79 3.56
N ALA A 325 3.11 17.07 2.52
CA ALA A 325 3.05 17.55 1.14
C ALA A 325 1.60 17.85 0.70
N GLN A 326 0.63 17.02 1.08
CA GLN A 326 -0.79 17.28 0.81
C GLN A 326 -1.31 18.51 1.56
N ILE A 327 -0.91 18.72 2.82
CA ILE A 327 -1.25 19.92 3.60
C ILE A 327 -0.72 21.16 2.89
N ILE A 328 0.58 21.17 2.51
CA ILE A 328 1.18 22.30 1.79
C ILE A 328 0.44 22.59 0.48
N ALA A 329 0.13 21.55 -0.31
CA ALA A 329 -0.58 21.70 -1.58
C ALA A 329 -2.00 22.26 -1.39
N LYS A 330 -2.79 21.69 -0.48
CA LYS A 330 -4.17 22.14 -0.21
C LYS A 330 -4.24 23.55 0.38
N ASN A 331 -3.24 23.96 1.15
CA ASN A 331 -3.14 25.30 1.72
C ASN A 331 -2.45 26.30 0.77
N GLN A 332 -1.95 25.84 -0.39
CA GLN A 332 -1.24 26.68 -1.37
C GLN A 332 -0.10 27.49 -0.72
N HIS A 333 0.59 26.87 0.23
CA HIS A 333 1.59 27.55 1.04
C HIS A 333 2.95 27.53 0.34
N GLN A 334 3.23 28.55 -0.48
CA GLN A 334 4.45 28.70 -1.29
C GLN A 334 5.76 28.36 -0.56
N PRO A 335 6.03 28.85 0.67
CA PRO A 335 7.28 28.53 1.38
C PRO A 335 7.48 27.02 1.63
N GLY A 336 6.41 26.22 1.56
CA GLY A 336 6.43 24.77 1.70
C GLY A 336 6.67 24.00 0.40
N TYR A 337 6.60 24.63 -0.78
CA TYR A 337 6.68 23.91 -2.05
C TYR A 337 7.98 23.15 -2.24
N GLN A 338 9.09 23.63 -1.67
CA GLN A 338 10.36 22.90 -1.69
C GLN A 338 10.24 21.50 -1.05
N HIS A 339 9.40 21.35 -0.02
CA HIS A 339 9.12 20.05 0.58
C HIS A 339 8.37 19.14 -0.40
N VAL A 340 7.36 19.68 -1.10
CA VAL A 340 6.59 18.95 -2.12
C VAL A 340 7.50 18.47 -3.25
N ARG A 341 8.38 19.36 -3.75
CA ARG A 341 9.39 19.01 -4.76
C ARG A 341 10.30 17.88 -4.28
N SER A 342 10.88 18.04 -3.10
CA SER A 342 11.77 17.04 -2.51
C SER A 342 11.10 15.67 -2.32
N PHE A 343 9.82 15.66 -1.92
CA PHE A 343 9.08 14.41 -1.73
C PHE A 343 8.75 13.72 -3.05
N LEU A 344 8.27 14.45 -4.06
CA LEU A 344 7.91 13.86 -5.36
C LEU A 344 9.13 13.46 -6.20
N SER A 345 10.28 14.08 -5.98
CA SER A 345 11.53 13.67 -6.65
C SER A 345 12.22 12.47 -6.01
N CYS A 346 11.91 12.12 -4.75
CA CYS A 346 12.62 11.04 -4.05
C CYS A 346 11.92 9.68 -4.09
N GLN A 347 10.67 9.60 -4.55
CA GLN A 347 9.90 8.35 -4.59
C GLN A 347 8.88 8.35 -5.75
N GLY A 348 8.44 7.16 -6.18
CA GLY A 348 7.51 6.98 -7.29
C GLY A 348 6.29 6.09 -6.97
N LYS A 349 6.02 5.80 -5.70
CA LYS A 349 4.89 4.96 -5.25
C LYS A 349 3.56 5.61 -5.65
N GLN A 350 2.70 4.88 -6.33
CA GLN A 350 1.40 5.35 -6.83
C GLN A 350 0.56 5.99 -5.71
N MET A 351 0.44 5.28 -4.58
CA MET A 351 -0.34 5.71 -3.42
C MET A 351 0.19 6.99 -2.75
N TYR A 352 1.43 7.40 -3.04
CA TYR A 352 2.02 8.63 -2.50
C TYR A 352 2.03 9.75 -3.54
N THR A 353 2.37 9.41 -4.77
CA THR A 353 2.48 10.36 -5.88
C THR A 353 1.12 10.92 -6.28
N LEU A 354 0.11 10.06 -6.49
CA LEU A 354 -1.18 10.51 -7.02
C LEU A 354 -1.94 11.46 -6.09
N PRO A 355 -2.03 11.23 -4.76
CA PRO A 355 -2.73 12.16 -3.87
C PRO A 355 -2.13 13.56 -3.83
N VAL A 356 -0.80 13.68 -3.95
CA VAL A 356 -0.12 14.99 -3.99
C VAL A 356 -0.40 15.71 -5.31
N TYR A 357 -0.31 15.02 -6.45
CA TYR A 357 -0.68 15.61 -7.74
C TYR A 357 -2.15 16.05 -7.79
N ARG A 358 -3.08 15.25 -7.24
CA ARG A 358 -4.49 15.65 -7.11
C ARG A 358 -4.67 16.90 -6.25
N ALA A 359 -3.96 16.97 -5.11
CA ALA A 359 -4.02 18.13 -4.23
C ALA A 359 -3.50 19.41 -4.91
N LEU A 360 -2.41 19.30 -5.68
CA LEU A 360 -1.87 20.42 -6.47
C LEU A 360 -2.83 20.84 -7.60
N TRP A 361 -3.39 19.88 -8.33
CA TRP A 361 -4.23 20.17 -9.49
C TRP A 361 -5.59 20.79 -9.13
N ASN A 362 -6.14 20.39 -7.98
CA ASN A 362 -7.37 20.96 -7.42
C ASN A 362 -7.18 22.36 -6.80
N GLY A 363 -5.94 22.86 -6.72
CA GLY A 363 -5.62 24.20 -6.22
C GLY A 363 -5.73 25.29 -7.28
N SER A 364 -4.91 26.34 -7.14
CA SER A 364 -4.85 27.48 -8.05
C SER A 364 -4.04 27.18 -9.32
N GLU A 365 -4.05 28.13 -10.25
CA GLU A 365 -3.19 28.10 -11.44
C GLU A 365 -1.70 27.95 -11.07
N GLU A 366 -1.28 28.53 -9.95
CA GLU A 366 0.08 28.42 -9.44
C GLU A 366 0.44 26.98 -9.04
N THR A 367 -0.44 26.29 -8.31
CA THR A 367 -0.19 24.89 -7.92
C THR A 367 -0.30 23.94 -9.10
N ARG A 368 -1.12 24.26 -10.12
CA ARG A 368 -1.15 23.53 -11.40
C ARG A 368 0.14 23.71 -12.19
N ALA A 369 0.67 24.94 -12.25
CA ALA A 369 1.97 25.20 -12.87
C ALA A 369 3.10 24.42 -12.18
N LEU A 370 3.10 24.39 -10.83
CA LEU A 370 4.02 23.57 -10.05
C LEU A 370 3.89 22.07 -10.36
N ALA A 371 2.66 21.55 -10.49
CA ALA A 371 2.44 20.15 -10.85
C ALA A 371 3.03 19.83 -12.24
N THR A 372 2.80 20.69 -13.24
CA THR A 372 3.35 20.52 -14.59
C THR A 372 4.87 20.60 -14.61
N GLU A 373 5.47 21.56 -13.88
CA GLU A 373 6.93 21.68 -13.69
C GLU A 373 7.51 20.38 -13.11
N LEU A 374 6.93 19.90 -12.01
CA LEU A 374 7.39 18.70 -11.32
C LEU A 374 7.25 17.44 -12.17
N PHE A 375 6.12 17.30 -12.88
CA PHE A 375 5.92 16.15 -13.73
C PHE A 375 6.90 16.15 -14.90
N THR A 376 7.15 17.31 -15.52
CA THR A 376 8.17 17.43 -16.57
C THR A 376 9.54 17.00 -16.06
N ALA A 377 9.92 17.46 -14.85
CA ALA A 377 11.21 17.13 -14.24
C ALA A 377 11.36 15.65 -13.84
N THR A 378 10.28 14.99 -13.41
CA THR A 378 10.35 13.64 -12.76
C THR A 378 9.74 12.51 -13.59
N SER A 379 9.01 12.80 -14.67
CA SER A 379 8.26 11.80 -15.45
C SER A 379 9.11 10.66 -16.02
N HIS A 380 10.39 10.89 -16.31
CA HIS A 380 11.30 9.86 -16.79
C HIS A 380 11.69 8.84 -15.72
N GLN A 381 11.56 9.21 -14.43
CA GLN A 381 11.90 8.38 -13.28
C GLN A 381 10.69 7.57 -12.78
N LEU A 382 9.47 8.00 -13.14
CA LEU A 382 8.23 7.34 -12.73
C LEU A 382 7.97 6.06 -13.53
N HIS A 383 7.48 5.03 -12.84
CA HIS A 383 6.90 3.86 -13.48
C HIS A 383 5.85 4.25 -14.52
N VAL A 384 5.74 3.48 -15.61
CA VAL A 384 4.86 3.80 -16.75
C VAL A 384 3.40 3.98 -16.33
N ASN A 385 2.90 3.18 -15.39
CA ASN A 385 1.52 3.27 -14.89
C ASN A 385 1.32 4.56 -14.06
N VAL A 386 2.23 4.86 -13.14
CA VAL A 386 2.17 6.09 -12.34
C VAL A 386 2.22 7.32 -13.25
N ARG A 387 3.08 7.30 -14.27
CA ARG A 387 3.16 8.34 -15.28
C ARG A 387 1.85 8.49 -16.07
N LYS A 388 1.20 7.39 -16.47
CA LYS A 388 -0.12 7.39 -17.13
C LYS A 388 -1.18 8.05 -16.23
N TYR A 389 -1.22 7.72 -14.95
CA TYR A 389 -2.17 8.30 -14.01
C TYR A 389 -1.91 9.76 -13.71
N VAL A 390 -0.65 10.17 -13.54
CA VAL A 390 -0.32 11.59 -13.36
C VAL A 390 -0.73 12.40 -14.59
N LYS A 391 -0.49 11.89 -15.81
CA LYS A 391 -0.99 12.52 -17.06
C LYS A 391 -2.52 12.67 -17.07
N LYS A 392 -3.27 11.66 -16.61
CA LYS A 392 -4.73 11.76 -16.48
C LYS A 392 -5.16 12.84 -15.48
N ILE A 393 -4.38 13.09 -14.43
CA ILE A 393 -4.68 14.13 -13.42
C ILE A 393 -4.40 15.53 -13.96
N ILE A 394 -3.30 15.72 -14.69
CA ILE A 394 -2.85 17.04 -15.18
C ILE A 394 -3.32 17.37 -16.60
N ALA A 395 -4.23 16.56 -17.14
CA ALA A 395 -4.97 16.87 -18.36
C ALA A 395 -6.16 17.77 -18.01
#